data_AF-A0A972CY12-F1
#
_entry.id   AF-A0A972CY12-F1
#
_cell.length_a   1.000
_cell.length_b   1.000
_cell.length_c   1.000
_cell.angle_alpha   90.00
_cell.angle_beta   90.00
_cell.angle_gamma   90.00
#
_symmetry.space_group_name_H-M   'P 1'
#
loop_
_entity.id
_entity.type
_entity.pdbx_description
1 polymer ?
#
loop_
_entity_poly.entity_id
_entity_poly.type
_entity_poly.pdbx_seq_one_letter_code
_entity_poly.pdbx_strand_id
1 'polypeptide(L)'
;AQQESESLSANVRLGLQFRYQQGKVQVNHNWFLGYTKDEDGHLIIDPQQAEVVKRIYREYLSGDGFLKIKRSLEADGILNGAGHKKWHETNIKQILTNEKYIGDALLQKTYTVDILEKKREANKGQVPKYYVENSHEGIIPKDIFLKVQEEITRRANLTKGSTERRRVYSGRYALSGMVFCVHCGDIFRRIKWNNRGCKSTVWRCTSRVDKDGPDCSARTVREEHLHEVVIKAINEAFREKENILPLLRENIESSLTEDVTDQMAALDEQIKVIQHELLATADMKNPGDDLGMEVRRLRNEKQALRAEEASHQDLKLRIDEMMTFLDCLSSELNEYDEQYTRTLIDKITVYDDHFIVEFKSGIEIQIDQ
;
A
#
# COMPACT_ATOMS: atom_id res chain seq x y z
N ALA A 1 50.35 -15.16 0.13
CA ALA A 1 49.65 -13.89 -0.14
C ALA A 1 48.28 -14.08 -0.81
N GLN A 2 48.20 -14.38 -2.11
CA GLN A 2 46.90 -14.40 -2.82
C GLN A 2 45.99 -15.59 -2.42
N GLN A 3 46.53 -16.82 -2.38
CA GLN A 3 45.81 -18.00 -1.88
C GLN A 3 45.36 -17.88 -0.40
N GLU A 4 46.15 -17.23 0.44
CA GLU A 4 45.78 -16.98 1.85
C GLU A 4 44.62 -16.00 1.95
N SER A 5 44.60 -14.98 1.09
CA SER A 5 43.49 -14.02 1.01
C SER A 5 42.19 -14.68 0.52
N GLU A 6 42.29 -15.56 -0.48
CA GLU A 6 41.14 -16.35 -0.98
C GLU A 6 40.60 -17.31 0.08
N SER A 7 41.48 -18.02 0.79
CA SER A 7 41.12 -18.94 1.88
C SER A 7 40.45 -18.20 3.05
N LEU A 8 41.00 -17.05 3.47
CA LEU A 8 40.42 -16.23 4.53
C LEU A 8 39.02 -15.71 4.14
N SER A 9 38.88 -15.22 2.91
CA SER A 9 37.60 -14.75 2.37
C SER A 9 36.55 -15.87 2.30
N ALA A 10 36.97 -17.08 1.90
CA ALA A 10 36.10 -18.26 1.87
C ALA A 10 35.64 -18.65 3.29
N ASN A 11 36.52 -18.64 4.28
CA ASN A 11 36.19 -18.95 5.67
C ASN A 11 35.24 -17.91 6.28
N VAL A 12 35.45 -16.62 6.00
CA VAL A 12 34.54 -15.54 6.45
C VAL A 12 33.16 -15.72 5.81
N ARG A 13 33.09 -16.08 4.52
CA ARG A 13 31.83 -16.34 3.82
C ARG A 13 31.09 -17.54 4.41
N LEU A 14 31.78 -18.65 4.68
CA LEU A 14 31.21 -19.81 5.34
C LEU A 14 30.67 -19.46 6.73
N GLY A 15 31.45 -18.73 7.53
CA GLY A 15 31.00 -18.25 8.84
C GLY A 15 29.78 -17.33 8.79
N LEU A 16 29.66 -16.49 7.77
CA LEU A 16 28.45 -15.70 7.50
C LEU A 16 27.25 -16.60 7.14
N GLN A 17 27.46 -17.60 6.29
CA GLN A 17 26.41 -18.50 5.84
C GLN A 17 25.87 -19.37 7.00
N PHE A 18 26.74 -19.90 7.86
CA PHE A 18 26.31 -20.60 9.07
C PHE A 18 25.49 -19.70 10.00
N ARG A 19 25.88 -18.42 10.14
CA ARG A 19 25.08 -17.46 10.94
C ARG A 19 23.71 -17.19 10.32
N TYR A 20 23.63 -17.09 8.99
CA TYR A 20 22.35 -16.92 8.30
C TYR A 20 21.44 -18.14 8.47
N GLN A 21 21.99 -19.35 8.40
CA GLN A 21 21.26 -20.60 8.68
C GLN A 21 20.75 -20.67 10.12
N GLN A 22 21.51 -20.12 11.07
CA GLN A 22 21.09 -20.00 12.47
C GLN A 22 20.11 -18.83 12.71
N GLY A 23 19.74 -18.07 11.68
CA GLY A 23 18.83 -16.91 11.81
C GLY A 23 19.43 -15.74 12.61
N LYS A 24 20.75 -15.71 12.83
CA LYS A 24 21.39 -14.63 13.61
C LYS A 24 21.46 -13.34 12.81
N VAL A 25 20.57 -12.39 13.14
CA VAL A 25 20.49 -11.10 12.47
C VAL A 25 21.47 -10.11 13.09
N GLN A 26 22.30 -9.48 12.25
CA GLN A 26 23.11 -8.34 12.64
C GLN A 26 22.71 -7.12 11.82
N VAL A 27 22.24 -6.08 12.49
CA VAL A 27 21.90 -4.80 11.87
C VAL A 27 22.89 -3.73 12.35
N ASN A 28 23.31 -2.88 11.42
CA ASN A 28 24.02 -1.65 11.76
C ASN A 28 22.98 -0.61 12.18
N HIS A 29 23.02 -0.21 13.46
CA HIS A 29 22.06 0.72 14.05
C HIS A 29 22.40 2.19 13.76
N ASN A 30 23.67 2.51 13.46
CA ASN A 30 24.12 3.89 13.25
C ASN A 30 23.43 4.61 12.10
N TRP A 31 22.88 3.86 11.13
CA TRP A 31 22.17 4.39 9.96
C TRP A 31 20.73 3.86 9.86
N PHE A 32 20.19 3.32 10.96
CA PHE A 32 18.88 2.70 10.99
C PHE A 32 17.95 3.47 11.93
N LEU A 33 17.19 4.39 11.35
CA LEU A 33 16.26 5.25 12.08
C LEU A 33 15.20 4.42 12.81
N GLY A 34 14.98 4.71 14.09
CA GLY A 34 13.93 4.08 14.90
C GLY A 34 14.45 3.03 15.90
N TYR A 35 15.70 2.61 15.77
CA TYR A 35 16.28 1.55 16.59
C TYR A 35 17.63 1.96 17.17
N THR A 36 17.91 1.47 18.36
CA THR A 36 19.22 1.49 19.00
C THR A 36 19.59 0.06 19.42
N LYS A 37 20.72 -0.11 20.12
CA LYS A 37 21.14 -1.40 20.66
C LYS A 37 21.18 -1.40 22.18
N ASP A 38 20.85 -2.53 22.76
CA ASP A 38 21.15 -2.82 24.16
C ASP A 38 22.64 -3.20 24.35
N GLU A 39 23.02 -3.45 25.59
CA GLU A 39 24.38 -3.86 25.96
C GLU A 39 24.79 -5.21 25.34
N ASP A 40 23.81 -6.07 25.06
CA ASP A 40 23.98 -7.39 24.44
C ASP A 40 24.01 -7.34 22.89
N GLY A 41 23.74 -6.18 22.30
CA GLY A 41 23.76 -5.93 20.87
C GLY A 41 22.48 -6.27 20.11
N HIS A 42 21.37 -6.56 20.81
CA HIS A 42 20.03 -6.71 20.25
C HIS A 42 19.44 -5.36 19.84
N LEU A 43 18.54 -5.36 18.87
CA LEU A 43 17.84 -4.15 18.43
C LEU A 43 16.70 -3.85 19.40
N ILE A 44 16.74 -2.65 19.98
CA ILE A 44 15.67 -2.10 20.80
C ILE A 44 15.11 -0.84 20.15
N ILE A 45 13.84 -0.55 20.35
CA ILE A 45 13.16 0.60 19.75
C ILE A 45 13.61 1.88 20.47
N ASP A 46 13.99 2.91 19.70
CA ASP A 46 14.12 4.28 20.21
C ASP A 46 12.75 4.97 20.04
N PRO A 47 12.03 5.28 21.13
CA PRO A 47 10.67 5.82 21.05
C PRO A 47 10.57 7.13 20.25
N GLN A 48 11.58 8.00 20.32
CA GLN A 48 11.54 9.30 19.64
C GLN A 48 11.70 9.12 18.13
N GLN A 49 12.66 8.29 17.71
CA GLN A 49 12.88 8.01 16.29
C GLN A 49 11.77 7.12 15.72
N ALA A 50 11.20 6.22 16.53
CA ALA A 50 10.09 5.37 16.12
C ALA A 50 8.84 6.18 15.76
N GLU A 51 8.56 7.29 16.45
CA GLU A 51 7.44 8.16 16.08
C GLU A 51 7.66 8.82 14.71
N VAL A 52 8.91 9.16 14.35
CA VAL A 52 9.23 9.64 12.99
C VAL A 52 8.93 8.57 11.95
N VAL A 53 9.27 7.31 12.22
CA VAL A 53 8.95 6.19 11.32
C VAL A 53 7.44 6.03 11.20
N LYS A 54 6.69 5.99 12.32
CA LYS A 54 5.22 5.90 12.32
C LYS A 54 4.57 7.05 11.56
N ARG A 55 5.09 8.26 11.72
CA ARG A 55 4.66 9.44 10.97
C ARG A 55 4.86 9.26 9.46
N ILE A 56 6.01 8.77 9.01
CA ILE A 56 6.29 8.52 7.58
C ILE A 56 5.27 7.53 7.00
N TYR A 57 4.96 6.44 7.72
CA TYR A 57 3.95 5.48 7.30
C TYR A 57 2.55 6.12 7.24
N ARG A 58 2.18 6.89 8.26
CA ARG A 58 0.90 7.62 8.33
C ARG A 58 0.75 8.60 7.16
N GLU A 59 1.71 9.50 6.96
CA GLU A 59 1.67 10.49 5.86
C GLU A 59 1.59 9.83 4.48
N TYR A 60 2.33 8.73 4.27
CA TYR A 60 2.29 8.00 3.01
C TYR A 60 0.91 7.39 2.73
N LEU A 61 0.30 6.75 3.73
CA LEU A 61 -1.05 6.18 3.64
C LEU A 61 -2.12 7.27 3.51
N SER A 62 -1.91 8.45 4.09
CA SER A 62 -2.75 9.65 3.88
C SER A 62 -2.59 10.27 2.48
N GLY A 63 -1.87 9.63 1.57
CA GLY A 63 -1.78 10.02 0.16
C GLY A 63 -0.57 10.88 -0.20
N ASP A 64 0.29 11.21 0.75
CA ASP A 64 1.46 12.05 0.47
C ASP A 64 2.53 11.28 -0.33
N GLY A 65 3.13 11.98 -1.29
CA GLY A 65 4.25 11.46 -2.07
C GLY A 65 5.58 11.61 -1.33
N PHE A 66 6.60 10.85 -1.74
CA PHE A 66 7.93 10.88 -1.12
C PHE A 66 8.51 12.30 -1.02
N LEU A 67 8.36 13.13 -2.05
CA LEU A 67 8.82 14.52 -2.05
C LEU A 67 8.10 15.40 -1.01
N LYS A 68 6.81 15.16 -0.76
CA LYS A 68 6.04 15.96 0.20
C LYS A 68 6.43 15.59 1.63
N ILE A 69 6.48 14.29 1.93
CA ILE A 69 6.96 13.74 3.22
C ILE A 69 8.37 14.27 3.51
N LYS A 70 9.27 14.18 2.52
CA LYS A 70 10.62 14.74 2.60
C LYS A 70 10.61 16.19 3.06
N ARG A 71 9.87 17.05 2.36
CA ARG A 71 9.80 18.49 2.65
C ARG A 71 9.22 18.75 4.04
N SER A 72 8.23 17.95 4.46
CA SER A 72 7.63 18.06 5.78
C SER A 72 8.66 17.76 6.88
N LEU A 73 9.38 16.65 6.75
CA LEU A 73 10.44 16.26 7.70
C LEU A 73 11.58 17.29 7.76
N GLU A 74 11.99 17.82 6.61
CA GLU A 74 13.01 18.87 6.53
C GLU A 74 12.54 20.19 7.15
N ALA A 75 11.27 20.56 6.96
CA ALA A 75 10.68 21.77 7.54
C ALA A 75 10.62 21.70 9.08
N ASP A 76 10.33 20.51 9.62
CA ASP A 76 10.30 20.26 11.06
C ASP A 76 11.70 20.07 11.67
N GLY A 77 12.76 20.14 10.86
CA GLY A 77 14.14 20.01 11.31
C GLY A 77 14.55 18.59 11.72
N ILE A 78 13.77 17.57 11.34
CA ILE A 78 14.00 16.18 11.71
C ILE A 78 15.21 15.62 10.95
N LEU A 79 16.14 14.99 11.68
CA LEU A 79 17.32 14.36 11.10
C LEU A 79 16.98 12.97 10.53
N ASN A 80 17.64 12.60 9.43
CA ASN A 80 17.54 11.25 8.88
C ASN A 80 18.33 10.24 9.72
N GLY A 81 18.20 8.94 9.41
CA GLY A 81 18.87 7.88 10.16
C GLY A 81 20.41 7.97 10.20
N ALA A 82 21.04 8.77 9.34
CA ALA A 82 22.48 9.03 9.35
C ALA A 82 22.85 10.36 10.05
N GLY A 83 21.88 11.05 10.68
CA GLY A 83 22.08 12.31 11.39
C GLY A 83 22.13 13.55 10.48
N HIS A 84 21.75 13.45 9.21
CA HIS A 84 21.74 14.59 8.30
C HIS A 84 20.37 15.26 8.23
N LYS A 85 20.36 16.61 8.14
CA LYS A 85 19.14 17.42 7.93
C LYS A 85 18.52 17.21 6.55
N LYS A 86 19.31 16.80 5.56
CA LYS A 86 18.86 16.62 4.19
C LYS A 86 18.27 15.22 4.01
N TRP A 87 17.04 15.16 3.56
CA TRP A 87 16.36 13.93 3.22
C TRP A 87 16.40 13.66 1.72
N HIS A 88 16.47 12.40 1.36
CA HIS A 88 16.35 11.92 -0.02
C HIS A 88 15.10 11.06 -0.14
N GLU A 89 14.42 11.10 -1.29
CA GLU A 89 13.22 10.29 -1.53
C GLU A 89 13.53 8.78 -1.43
N THR A 90 14.76 8.39 -1.75
CA THR A 90 15.28 7.02 -1.56
C THR A 90 15.27 6.59 -0.11
N ASN A 91 15.53 7.50 0.84
CA ASN A 91 15.52 7.19 2.27
C ASN A 91 14.10 6.82 2.72
N ILE A 92 13.12 7.61 2.29
CA ILE A 92 11.70 7.38 2.61
C ILE A 92 11.23 6.07 2.00
N LYS A 93 11.57 5.82 0.72
CA LYS A 93 11.25 4.55 0.05
C LYS A 93 11.89 3.36 0.78
N GLN A 94 13.14 3.47 1.23
CA GLN A 94 13.80 2.41 1.99
C GLN A 94 13.11 2.16 3.33
N ILE A 95 12.67 3.21 4.04
CA ILE A 95 11.93 3.05 5.30
C ILE A 95 10.60 2.32 5.06
N LEU A 96 9.86 2.69 4.02
CA LEU A 96 8.56 2.11 3.68
C LEU A 96 8.64 0.69 3.11
N THR A 97 9.81 0.21 2.65
CA THR A 97 9.96 -1.12 2.01
C THR A 97 10.80 -2.10 2.82
N ASN A 98 11.38 -1.65 3.94
CA ASN A 98 12.28 -2.48 4.74
C ASN A 98 11.49 -3.29 5.76
N GLU A 99 11.54 -4.62 5.60
CA GLU A 99 10.88 -5.60 6.47
C GLU A 99 11.33 -5.54 7.93
N LYS A 100 12.47 -4.91 8.23
CA LYS A 100 12.94 -4.76 9.61
C LYS A 100 11.98 -3.94 10.47
N TYR A 101 11.26 -3.00 9.87
CA TYR A 101 10.29 -2.20 10.63
C TYR A 101 9.08 -3.00 11.14
N ILE A 102 8.85 -4.20 10.61
CA ILE A 102 7.83 -5.15 11.10
C ILE A 102 8.41 -6.27 11.97
N GLY A 103 9.70 -6.17 12.35
CA GLY A 103 10.39 -7.17 13.17
C GLY A 103 11.01 -8.32 12.38
N ASP A 104 10.76 -8.41 11.07
CA ASP A 104 11.28 -9.49 10.22
C ASP A 104 12.64 -9.12 9.60
N ALA A 105 13.40 -10.09 9.10
CA ALA A 105 14.68 -9.82 8.46
C ALA A 105 14.96 -10.78 7.30
N LEU A 106 15.25 -10.21 6.12
CA LEU A 106 15.73 -10.98 4.98
C LEU A 106 17.26 -10.91 4.91
N LEU A 107 17.91 -12.05 5.16
CA LEU A 107 19.35 -12.23 5.14
C LEU A 107 19.85 -12.57 3.74
N GLN A 108 21.12 -12.27 3.48
CA GLN A 108 21.80 -12.57 2.21
C GLN A 108 21.15 -11.92 0.96
N LYS A 109 20.66 -10.67 1.10
CA LYS A 109 20.14 -9.85 -0.02
C LYS A 109 21.18 -9.58 -1.11
N THR A 110 22.46 -9.61 -0.76
CA THR A 110 23.59 -9.43 -1.69
C THR A 110 24.65 -10.49 -1.43
N TYR A 111 25.44 -10.81 -2.45
CA TYR A 111 26.57 -11.72 -2.34
C TYR A 111 27.78 -11.17 -3.10
N THR A 112 28.97 -11.62 -2.74
CA THR A 112 30.21 -11.27 -3.42
C THR A 112 30.39 -12.20 -4.62
N VAL A 113 30.47 -11.62 -5.82
CA VAL A 113 30.68 -12.35 -7.08
C VAL A 113 32.15 -12.60 -7.30
N ASP A 114 32.96 -11.55 -7.15
CA ASP A 114 34.40 -11.59 -7.33
C ASP A 114 35.09 -11.15 -6.03
N ILE A 115 35.99 -11.99 -5.54
CA ILE A 115 36.75 -11.78 -4.30
C ILE A 115 37.88 -10.77 -4.53
N LEU A 116 38.51 -10.79 -5.70
CA LEU A 116 39.65 -9.94 -6.07
C LEU A 116 39.18 -8.51 -6.32
N GLU A 117 38.10 -8.36 -7.07
CA GLU A 117 37.49 -7.04 -7.33
C GLU A 117 36.58 -6.57 -6.18
N LYS A 118 36.32 -7.43 -5.18
CA LYS A 118 35.37 -7.21 -4.08
C LYS A 118 33.98 -6.77 -4.56
N LYS A 119 33.61 -7.21 -5.77
CA LYS A 119 32.36 -6.84 -6.43
C LYS A 119 31.19 -7.55 -5.76
N ARG A 120 30.18 -6.78 -5.33
CA ARG A 120 28.95 -7.30 -4.72
C ARG A 120 27.76 -7.07 -5.63
N GLU A 121 26.91 -8.07 -5.74
CA GLU A 121 25.69 -8.00 -6.55
C GLU A 121 24.45 -8.39 -5.73
N ALA A 122 23.29 -7.93 -6.18
CA ALA A 122 22.01 -8.29 -5.60
C ALA A 122 21.71 -9.77 -5.86
N ASN A 123 21.34 -10.49 -4.81
CA ASN A 123 20.96 -11.88 -4.91
C ASN A 123 19.55 -11.99 -5.53
N LYS A 124 19.47 -12.54 -6.74
CA LYS A 124 18.23 -12.83 -7.47
C LYS A 124 17.88 -14.32 -7.46
N GLY A 125 18.55 -15.12 -6.62
CA GLY A 125 18.37 -16.56 -6.52
C GLY A 125 19.65 -17.37 -6.74
N GLN A 126 20.80 -16.70 -6.94
CA GLN A 126 22.09 -17.39 -7.13
C GLN A 126 22.56 -18.09 -5.85
N VAL A 127 22.17 -17.58 -4.68
CA VAL A 127 22.45 -18.19 -3.38
C VAL A 127 21.19 -18.17 -2.51
N PRO A 128 21.05 -19.09 -1.53
CA PRO A 128 19.90 -19.09 -0.63
C PRO A 128 19.70 -17.74 0.06
N LYS A 129 18.45 -17.33 0.23
CA LYS A 129 18.05 -16.23 1.12
C LYS A 129 17.35 -16.83 2.32
N TYR A 130 17.58 -16.26 3.49
CA TYR A 130 16.96 -16.71 4.72
C TYR A 130 16.05 -15.60 5.22
N TYR A 131 14.76 -15.90 5.33
CA TYR A 131 13.78 -14.99 5.92
C TYR A 131 13.57 -15.40 7.36
N VAL A 132 13.82 -14.48 8.29
CA VAL A 132 13.69 -14.70 9.72
C VAL A 132 12.52 -13.85 10.20
N GLU A 133 11.46 -14.51 10.66
CA GLU A 133 10.30 -13.85 11.23
C GLU A 133 10.55 -13.48 12.70
N ASN A 134 9.97 -12.35 13.13
CA ASN A 134 9.99 -11.90 14.53
C ASN A 134 11.41 -11.89 15.14
N SER A 135 12.40 -11.46 14.36
CA SER A 135 13.79 -11.34 14.80
C SER A 135 13.98 -10.30 15.91
N HIS A 136 13.13 -9.28 15.96
CA HIS A 136 13.15 -8.18 16.93
C HIS A 136 11.77 -7.53 16.99
N GLU A 137 11.57 -6.62 17.94
CA GLU A 137 10.32 -5.88 18.06
C GLU A 137 10.11 -4.94 16.86
N GLY A 138 8.97 -5.09 16.17
CA GLY A 138 8.60 -4.23 15.05
C GLY A 138 8.06 -2.87 15.53
N ILE A 139 8.48 -1.78 14.89
CA ILE A 139 7.89 -0.45 15.12
C ILE A 139 6.49 -0.35 14.49
N ILE A 140 6.30 -1.01 13.35
CA ILE A 140 5.10 -0.97 12.53
C ILE A 140 4.42 -2.34 12.54
N PRO A 141 3.11 -2.40 12.80
CA PRO A 141 2.30 -3.60 12.62
C PRO A 141 2.37 -4.16 11.17
N LYS A 142 2.30 -5.49 11.02
CA LYS A 142 2.44 -6.17 9.72
C LYS A 142 1.37 -5.76 8.71
N ASP A 143 0.13 -5.56 9.17
CA ASP A 143 -1.00 -5.08 8.39
C ASP A 143 -0.74 -3.70 7.78
N ILE A 144 -0.24 -2.74 8.56
CA ILE A 144 0.10 -1.39 8.08
C ILE A 144 1.20 -1.45 7.02
N PHE A 145 2.21 -2.29 7.21
CA PHE A 145 3.29 -2.47 6.24
C PHE A 145 2.79 -3.05 4.91
N LEU A 146 1.90 -4.05 4.97
CA LEU A 146 1.29 -4.65 3.78
C LEU A 146 0.44 -3.62 3.02
N LYS A 147 -0.39 -2.84 3.73
CA LYS A 147 -1.14 -1.72 3.12
C LYS A 147 -0.22 -0.72 2.40
N VAL A 148 0.95 -0.42 2.98
CA VAL A 148 1.96 0.42 2.31
C VAL A 148 2.54 -0.25 1.07
N GLN A 149 2.83 -1.56 1.09
CA GLN A 149 3.35 -2.26 -0.10
C GLN A 149 2.31 -2.30 -1.23
N GLU A 150 1.04 -2.52 -0.89
CA GLU A 150 -0.08 -2.46 -1.82
C GLU A 150 -0.19 -1.07 -2.43
N GLU A 151 -0.12 -0.01 -1.61
CA GLU A 151 -0.19 1.36 -2.10
C GLU A 151 1.01 1.74 -3.00
N ILE A 152 2.22 1.28 -2.67
CA ILE A 152 3.41 1.43 -3.54
C ILE A 152 3.17 0.75 -4.88
N THR A 153 2.63 -0.47 -4.87
CA THR A 153 2.34 -1.26 -6.07
C THR A 153 1.25 -0.61 -6.91
N ARG A 154 0.16 -0.16 -6.28
CA ARG A 154 -0.94 0.58 -6.91
C ARG A 154 -0.41 1.84 -7.60
N ARG A 155 0.37 2.66 -6.89
CA ARG A 155 0.97 3.89 -7.45
C ARG A 155 1.94 3.62 -8.61
N ALA A 156 2.64 2.49 -8.58
CA ALA A 156 3.56 2.08 -9.66
C ALA A 156 2.84 1.58 -10.91
N ASN A 157 1.65 0.99 -10.74
CA ASN A 157 0.84 0.38 -11.80
C ASN A 157 -0.28 1.29 -12.34
N LEU A 158 -0.31 2.57 -11.95
CA LEU A 158 -1.25 3.53 -12.53
C LEU A 158 -1.03 3.67 -14.05
N THR A 159 -2.09 3.54 -14.82
CA THR A 159 -2.08 3.67 -16.29
C THR A 159 -2.86 4.90 -16.76
N LYS A 160 -2.64 5.33 -18.01
CA LYS A 160 -3.37 6.43 -18.66
C LYS A 160 -4.58 5.89 -19.43
N GLY A 161 -5.76 5.78 -18.79
CA GLY A 161 -7.00 5.41 -19.48
C GLY A 161 -6.83 4.14 -20.34
N SER A 162 -7.31 4.18 -21.59
CA SER A 162 -7.21 3.08 -22.55
C SER A 162 -5.79 2.77 -23.04
N THR A 163 -4.84 3.66 -22.81
CA THR A 163 -3.47 3.55 -23.31
C THR A 163 -2.61 3.03 -22.15
N GLU A 164 -2.19 1.76 -22.17
CA GLU A 164 -1.43 1.05 -21.11
C GLU A 164 -0.08 1.70 -20.68
N ARG A 165 0.17 2.96 -21.08
CA ARG A 165 1.29 3.78 -20.63
C ARG A 165 1.19 4.09 -19.14
N ARG A 166 2.31 3.92 -18.43
CA ARG A 166 2.43 4.24 -17.00
C ARG A 166 2.21 5.73 -16.72
N ARG A 167 1.50 6.01 -15.63
CA ARG A 167 1.23 7.34 -15.08
C ARG A 167 2.02 7.53 -13.79
N VAL A 168 2.53 8.74 -13.59
CA VAL A 168 3.14 9.14 -12.33
C VAL A 168 2.04 9.60 -11.37
N TYR A 169 1.99 9.01 -10.19
CA TYR A 169 1.12 9.46 -9.10
C TYR A 169 1.48 10.88 -8.65
N SER A 170 0.46 11.70 -8.38
CA SER A 170 0.64 13.07 -7.87
C SER A 170 -0.34 13.35 -6.72
N GLY A 171 0.09 13.08 -5.48
CA GLY A 171 -0.66 13.40 -4.26
C GLY A 171 -0.59 14.87 -3.81
N ARG A 172 -0.30 15.80 -4.73
CA ARG A 172 -0.17 17.23 -4.38
C ARG A 172 -1.50 17.85 -3.97
N TYR A 173 -2.59 17.46 -4.64
CA TYR A 173 -3.95 17.91 -4.39
C TYR A 173 -4.84 16.68 -4.23
N ALA A 174 -5.75 16.65 -3.25
CA ALA A 174 -6.60 15.49 -2.99
C ALA A 174 -7.31 14.96 -4.25
N LEU A 175 -7.94 15.84 -5.03
CA LEU A 175 -8.66 15.49 -6.27
C LEU A 175 -7.78 14.91 -7.39
N SER A 176 -6.45 14.97 -7.27
CA SER A 176 -5.53 14.48 -8.30
C SER A 176 -5.54 12.96 -8.34
N GLY A 177 -6.12 12.39 -9.40
CA GLY A 177 -6.27 10.93 -9.53
C GLY A 177 -7.55 10.37 -8.92
N MET A 178 -8.43 11.22 -8.39
CA MET A 178 -9.79 10.84 -7.95
C MET A 178 -10.87 11.24 -8.97
N VAL A 179 -10.59 12.21 -9.86
CA VAL A 179 -11.59 12.71 -10.81
C VAL A 179 -11.42 12.01 -12.16
N PHE A 180 -12.44 11.28 -12.61
CA PHE A 180 -12.47 10.46 -13.82
C PHE A 180 -13.47 10.98 -14.84
N CYS A 181 -13.21 10.70 -16.11
CA CYS A 181 -14.09 11.02 -17.22
C CYS A 181 -14.96 9.82 -17.58
N VAL A 182 -16.28 10.01 -17.66
CA VAL A 182 -17.19 8.95 -18.13
C VAL A 182 -16.87 8.51 -19.57
N HIS A 183 -16.55 9.47 -20.46
CA HIS A 183 -16.41 9.19 -21.91
C HIS A 183 -15.21 8.33 -22.28
N CYS A 184 -14.09 8.49 -21.57
CA CYS A 184 -12.83 7.82 -21.92
C CYS A 184 -12.19 7.06 -20.75
N GLY A 185 -12.77 7.10 -19.56
CA GLY A 185 -12.23 6.50 -18.34
C GLY A 185 -10.94 7.14 -17.81
N ASP A 186 -10.40 8.16 -18.50
CA ASP A 186 -9.16 8.80 -18.08
C ASP A 186 -9.40 9.89 -17.02
N ILE A 187 -8.35 10.25 -16.27
CA ILE A 187 -8.48 11.24 -15.18
C ILE A 187 -8.50 12.67 -15.69
N PHE A 188 -9.13 13.54 -14.93
CA PHE A 188 -8.98 14.97 -15.05
C PHE A 188 -7.67 15.44 -14.42
N ARG A 189 -6.99 16.38 -15.10
CA ARG A 189 -5.78 17.04 -14.62
C ARG A 189 -6.07 18.50 -14.31
N ARG A 190 -5.60 18.94 -13.14
CA ARG A 190 -5.57 20.34 -12.73
C ARG A 190 -4.63 21.15 -13.61
N ILE A 191 -5.12 22.24 -14.21
CA ILE A 191 -4.38 23.12 -15.11
C ILE A 191 -4.61 24.58 -14.67
N LYS A 192 -3.51 25.34 -14.57
CA LYS A 192 -3.61 26.78 -14.41
C LYS A 192 -3.99 27.41 -15.74
N TRP A 193 -5.15 28.05 -15.79
CA TRP A 193 -5.66 28.74 -16.94
C TRP A 193 -5.43 30.24 -16.77
N ASN A 194 -4.89 30.88 -17.80
CA ASN A 194 -4.76 32.33 -17.84
C ASN A 194 -5.39 32.82 -19.14
N ASN A 195 -6.51 33.51 -19.03
CA ASN A 195 -7.18 34.12 -20.18
C ASN A 195 -7.42 35.59 -19.90
N ARG A 196 -6.88 36.45 -20.76
CA ARG A 196 -7.06 37.92 -20.70
C ARG A 196 -6.81 38.53 -19.31
N GLY A 197 -5.84 38.00 -18.56
CA GLY A 197 -5.49 38.49 -17.21
C GLY A 197 -6.25 37.83 -16.07
N CYS A 198 -7.33 37.09 -16.35
CA CYS A 198 -8.03 36.28 -15.36
C CYS A 198 -7.31 34.93 -15.19
N LYS A 199 -6.72 34.73 -14.01
CA LYS A 199 -6.13 33.46 -13.59
C LYS A 199 -7.20 32.61 -12.94
N SER A 200 -7.50 31.45 -13.50
CA SER A 200 -8.39 30.46 -12.90
C SER A 200 -7.73 29.09 -12.90
N THR A 201 -8.17 28.20 -12.01
CA THR A 201 -7.76 26.80 -12.06
C THR A 201 -8.91 26.00 -12.65
N VAL A 202 -8.60 25.19 -13.66
CA VAL A 202 -9.58 24.30 -14.27
C VAL A 202 -9.05 22.87 -14.31
N TRP A 203 -9.98 21.93 -14.35
CA TRP A 203 -9.76 20.51 -14.50
C TRP A 203 -10.21 20.09 -15.89
N ARG A 204 -9.32 19.42 -16.63
CA ARG A 204 -9.60 18.89 -17.98
C ARG A 204 -9.17 17.45 -18.10
N CYS A 205 -9.95 16.66 -18.82
CA CYS A 205 -9.60 15.28 -19.16
C CYS A 205 -8.18 15.21 -19.76
N THR A 206 -7.36 14.30 -19.24
CA THR A 206 -5.96 14.13 -19.65
C THR A 206 -5.86 13.71 -21.11
N SER A 207 -6.70 12.78 -21.58
CA SER A 207 -6.73 12.33 -22.98
C SER A 207 -7.00 13.49 -23.94
N ARG A 208 -7.88 14.44 -23.59
CA ARG A 208 -8.14 15.66 -24.37
C ARG A 208 -6.95 16.63 -24.40
N VAL A 209 -6.21 16.74 -23.30
CA VAL A 209 -5.10 17.70 -23.15
C VAL A 209 -3.82 17.18 -23.81
N ASP A 210 -3.46 15.94 -23.54
CA ASP A 210 -2.24 15.30 -24.06
C ASP A 210 -2.42 14.88 -25.53
N LYS A 211 -3.67 14.77 -26.02
CA LYS A 211 -4.02 14.18 -27.33
C LYS A 211 -3.46 12.76 -27.53
N ASP A 212 -3.25 12.06 -26.41
CA ASP A 212 -2.57 10.75 -26.31
C ASP A 212 -3.59 9.58 -26.15
N GLY A 213 -4.76 9.67 -26.78
CA GLY A 213 -5.88 8.73 -26.63
C GLY A 213 -7.07 9.05 -27.54
N PRO A 214 -8.25 8.43 -27.35
CA PRO A 214 -9.46 8.78 -28.09
C PRO A 214 -9.81 10.25 -27.89
N ASP A 215 -10.28 10.92 -28.94
CA ASP A 215 -10.62 12.35 -28.90
C ASP A 215 -11.80 12.56 -27.94
N CYS A 216 -11.48 13.03 -26.74
CA CYS A 216 -12.43 13.12 -25.65
C CYS A 216 -13.11 14.49 -25.65
N SER A 217 -14.43 14.50 -25.84
CA SER A 217 -15.28 15.70 -25.86
C SER A 217 -15.62 16.25 -24.46
N ALA A 218 -15.08 15.65 -23.39
CA ALA A 218 -15.43 16.00 -22.01
C ALA A 218 -15.30 17.49 -21.70
N ARG A 219 -16.27 18.02 -20.94
CA ARG A 219 -16.34 19.42 -20.50
C ARG A 219 -15.13 19.84 -19.67
N THR A 220 -14.87 21.15 -19.61
CA THR A 220 -13.88 21.74 -18.71
C THR A 220 -14.56 22.13 -17.41
N VAL A 221 -14.06 21.65 -16.27
CA VAL A 221 -14.66 21.89 -14.96
C VAL A 221 -13.81 22.88 -14.17
N ARG A 222 -14.44 23.84 -13.50
CA ARG A 222 -13.76 24.79 -12.61
C ARG A 222 -13.40 24.11 -11.28
N GLU A 223 -12.27 24.48 -10.68
CA GLU A 223 -11.84 23.93 -9.39
C GLU A 223 -12.86 24.22 -8.28
N GLU A 224 -13.40 25.43 -8.27
CA GLU A 224 -14.40 25.86 -7.28
C GLU A 224 -15.66 24.99 -7.34
N HIS A 225 -16.08 24.60 -8.54
CA HIS A 225 -17.25 23.76 -8.73
C HIS A 225 -17.00 22.30 -8.28
N LEU A 226 -15.80 21.75 -8.49
CA LEU A 226 -15.47 20.43 -7.94
C LEU A 226 -15.45 20.45 -6.42
N HIS A 227 -14.98 21.53 -5.80
CA HIS A 227 -15.02 21.68 -4.36
C HIS A 227 -16.47 21.72 -3.84
N GLU A 228 -17.35 22.48 -4.51
CA GLU A 228 -18.79 22.50 -4.19
C GLU A 228 -19.44 21.12 -4.30
N VAL A 229 -19.13 20.37 -5.37
CA VAL A 229 -19.65 19.00 -5.57
C VAL A 229 -19.23 18.09 -4.43
N VAL A 230 -17.95 18.15 -4.01
CA VAL A 230 -17.44 17.37 -2.87
C VAL A 230 -18.14 17.73 -1.57
N ILE A 231 -18.30 19.03 -1.29
CA ILE A 231 -19.00 19.49 -0.08
C ILE A 231 -20.45 19.02 -0.08
N LYS A 232 -21.16 19.18 -1.20
CA LYS A 232 -22.56 18.72 -1.34
C LYS A 232 -22.69 17.22 -1.08
N ALA A 233 -21.83 16.41 -1.71
CA ALA A 233 -21.84 14.96 -1.52
C ALA A 233 -21.57 14.57 -0.06
N ILE A 234 -20.59 15.18 0.60
CA ILE A 234 -20.32 14.89 2.02
C ILE A 234 -21.48 15.32 2.92
N ASN A 235 -22.09 16.48 2.68
CA ASN A 235 -23.23 16.96 3.46
C ASN A 235 -24.49 16.11 3.23
N GLU A 236 -24.68 15.55 2.05
CA GLU A 236 -25.75 14.60 1.74
C GLU A 236 -25.54 13.27 2.46
N ALA A 237 -24.32 12.71 2.39
CA ALA A 237 -23.94 11.54 3.18
C ALA A 237 -24.11 11.77 4.69
N PHE A 238 -23.79 12.97 5.18
CA PHE A 238 -23.98 13.35 6.57
C PHE A 238 -25.47 13.44 6.97
N ARG A 239 -26.33 13.97 6.09
CA ARG A 239 -27.78 14.06 6.33
C ARG A 239 -28.46 12.70 6.34
N GLU A 240 -28.02 11.80 5.48
CA GLU A 240 -28.62 10.47 5.34
C GLU A 240 -27.92 9.39 6.20
N LYS A 241 -26.98 9.80 7.06
CA LYS A 241 -26.18 8.87 7.87
C LYS A 241 -27.03 7.91 8.70
N GLU A 242 -28.11 8.39 9.31
CA GLU A 242 -28.99 7.56 10.16
C GLU A 242 -29.75 6.48 9.36
N ASN A 243 -29.96 6.68 8.06
CA ASN A 243 -30.70 5.76 7.20
C ASN A 243 -29.77 4.83 6.42
N ILE A 244 -28.65 5.35 5.90
CA ILE A 244 -27.71 4.60 5.06
C ILE A 244 -26.82 3.67 5.90
N LEU A 245 -26.40 4.10 7.08
CA LEU A 245 -25.41 3.37 7.87
C LEU A 245 -25.91 2.01 8.40
N PRO A 246 -27.16 1.87 8.89
CA PRO A 246 -27.69 0.56 9.28
C PRO A 246 -27.81 -0.39 8.09
N LEU A 247 -28.27 0.10 6.93
CA LEU A 247 -28.45 -0.71 5.73
C LEU A 247 -27.12 -1.22 5.17
N LEU A 248 -26.06 -0.41 5.21
CA LEU A 248 -24.71 -0.85 4.80
C LEU A 248 -24.15 -1.91 5.74
N ARG A 249 -24.33 -1.75 7.06
CA ARG A 249 -23.91 -2.77 8.03
C ARG A 249 -24.67 -4.08 7.84
N GLU A 250 -25.98 -4.01 7.65
CA GLU A 250 -26.85 -5.19 7.53
C GLU A 250 -26.61 -5.96 6.22
N ASN A 251 -26.38 -5.26 5.09
CA ASN A 251 -26.00 -5.90 3.83
C ASN A 251 -24.65 -6.62 3.90
N ILE A 252 -23.71 -6.07 4.68
CA ILE A 252 -22.40 -6.70 4.87
C ILE A 252 -22.52 -7.88 5.83
N GLU A 253 -23.19 -7.72 6.97
CA GLU A 253 -23.32 -8.81 7.96
C GLU A 253 -24.14 -10.00 7.43
N SER A 254 -25.19 -9.75 6.65
CA SER A 254 -25.96 -10.82 6.00
C SER A 254 -25.19 -11.56 4.90
N SER A 255 -24.15 -10.94 4.34
CA SER A 255 -23.35 -11.54 3.28
C SER A 255 -22.16 -12.37 3.80
N LEU A 256 -21.78 -12.33 5.10
CA LEU A 256 -20.37 -12.60 5.44
C LEU A 256 -19.93 -13.46 6.61
N THR A 257 -20.69 -13.79 7.65
CA THR A 257 -19.98 -14.32 8.84
C THR A 257 -20.02 -15.83 9.03
N GLU A 258 -21.05 -16.52 8.54
CA GLU A 258 -21.21 -17.96 8.84
C GLU A 258 -20.80 -18.86 7.66
N ASP A 259 -21.16 -18.50 6.42
CA ASP A 259 -20.96 -19.42 5.28
C ASP A 259 -19.49 -19.55 4.85
N VAL A 260 -18.72 -18.44 4.82
CA VAL A 260 -17.32 -18.45 4.35
C VAL A 260 -16.38 -19.12 5.36
N THR A 261 -16.60 -18.88 6.66
CA THR A 261 -15.78 -19.46 7.72
C THR A 261 -15.97 -20.98 7.80
N ASP A 262 -17.21 -21.46 7.65
CA ASP A 262 -17.54 -22.88 7.56
C ASP A 262 -16.98 -23.53 6.28
N GLN A 263 -17.06 -22.86 5.13
CA GLN A 263 -16.44 -23.32 3.89
C GLN A 263 -14.91 -23.43 4.00
N MET A 264 -14.27 -22.46 4.66
CA MET A 264 -12.82 -22.49 4.91
C MET A 264 -12.42 -23.65 5.84
N ALA A 265 -13.21 -23.92 6.88
CA ALA A 265 -12.99 -25.06 7.78
C ALA A 265 -13.19 -26.40 7.05
N ALA A 266 -14.19 -26.51 6.18
CA ALA A 266 -14.42 -27.70 5.37
C ALA A 266 -13.27 -27.96 4.38
N LEU A 267 -12.74 -26.93 3.74
CA LEU A 267 -11.56 -27.04 2.87
C LEU A 267 -10.31 -27.44 3.65
N ASP A 268 -10.12 -26.95 4.88
CA ASP A 268 -9.01 -27.35 5.74
C ASP A 268 -9.05 -28.84 6.07
N GLU A 269 -10.24 -29.38 6.33
CA GLU A 269 -10.40 -30.79 6.59
C GLU A 269 -10.14 -31.64 5.34
N GLN A 270 -10.61 -31.22 4.17
CA GLN A 270 -10.30 -31.89 2.90
C GLN A 270 -8.79 -31.89 2.59
N ILE A 271 -8.11 -30.76 2.81
CA ILE A 271 -6.66 -30.67 2.63
C ILE A 271 -5.93 -31.63 3.57
N LYS A 272 -6.34 -31.73 4.85
CA LYS A 272 -5.73 -32.67 5.81
C LYS A 272 -5.91 -34.12 5.37
N VAL A 273 -7.11 -34.50 4.91
CA VAL A 273 -7.41 -35.86 4.44
C VAL A 273 -6.49 -36.23 3.28
N ILE A 274 -6.39 -35.37 2.25
CA ILE A 274 -5.54 -35.63 1.08
C ILE A 274 -4.05 -35.61 1.45
N GLN A 275 -3.63 -34.75 2.38
CA GLN A 275 -2.26 -34.76 2.91
C GLN A 275 -1.92 -36.07 3.64
N HIS A 276 -2.88 -36.62 4.39
CA HIS A 276 -2.73 -37.92 5.05
C HIS A 276 -2.67 -39.07 4.03
N GLU A 277 -3.49 -39.04 2.98
CA GLU A 277 -3.42 -40.00 1.87
C GLU A 277 -2.10 -39.93 1.11
N LEU A 278 -1.57 -38.73 0.86
CA LEU A 278 -0.25 -38.51 0.25
C LEU A 278 0.88 -39.12 1.06
N LEU A 279 0.84 -39.01 2.39
CA LEU A 279 1.81 -39.65 3.28
C LEU A 279 1.70 -41.18 3.24
N ALA A 280 0.48 -41.72 3.12
CA ALA A 280 0.24 -43.15 3.03
C ALA A 280 0.61 -43.75 1.66
N THR A 281 0.57 -42.96 0.58
CA THR A 281 0.88 -43.38 -0.80
C THR A 281 2.29 -42.99 -1.27
N ALA A 282 3.10 -42.35 -0.42
CA ALA A 282 4.45 -41.87 -0.75
C ALA A 282 5.42 -42.98 -1.24
N ASP A 283 5.13 -44.25 -0.97
CA ASP A 283 5.91 -45.41 -1.44
C ASP A 283 5.52 -45.89 -2.87
N MET A 284 4.44 -45.38 -3.47
CA MET A 284 3.98 -45.77 -4.81
C MET A 284 4.35 -44.72 -5.87
N LYS A 285 5.02 -45.17 -6.94
CA LYS A 285 5.72 -44.32 -7.93
C LYS A 285 4.88 -43.38 -8.81
N ASN A 286 3.55 -43.32 -8.69
CA ASN A 286 2.69 -42.57 -9.64
C ASN A 286 1.40 -41.88 -9.09
N PRO A 287 0.81 -42.18 -7.92
CA PRO A 287 -0.41 -41.49 -7.45
C PRO A 287 -0.20 -40.08 -6.86
N GLY A 288 1.04 -39.72 -6.52
CA GLY A 288 1.35 -38.50 -5.77
C GLY A 288 1.15 -37.18 -6.53
N ASP A 289 1.21 -37.21 -7.87
CA ASP A 289 1.06 -36.00 -8.69
C ASP A 289 -0.40 -35.53 -8.79
N ASP A 290 -1.37 -36.45 -8.93
CA ASP A 290 -2.81 -36.11 -8.99
C ASP A 290 -3.32 -35.58 -7.65
N LEU A 291 -2.97 -36.26 -6.55
CA LEU A 291 -3.28 -35.80 -5.18
C LEU A 291 -2.57 -34.48 -4.88
N GLY A 292 -1.34 -34.30 -5.35
CA GLY A 292 -0.59 -33.04 -5.23
C GLY A 292 -1.23 -31.88 -6.01
N MET A 293 -1.78 -32.14 -7.20
CA MET A 293 -2.55 -31.15 -7.97
C MET A 293 -3.86 -30.77 -7.25
N GLU A 294 -4.55 -31.74 -6.66
CA GLU A 294 -5.79 -31.47 -5.93
C GLU A 294 -5.55 -30.65 -4.64
N VAL A 295 -4.48 -30.95 -3.89
CA VAL A 295 -4.07 -30.09 -2.75
C VAL A 295 -3.78 -28.66 -3.20
N ARG A 296 -3.14 -28.47 -4.37
CA ARG A 296 -2.90 -27.12 -4.90
C ARG A 296 -4.21 -26.43 -5.29
N ARG A 297 -5.16 -27.15 -5.90
CA ARG A 297 -6.48 -26.62 -6.26
C ARG A 297 -7.25 -26.14 -5.02
N LEU A 298 -7.37 -27.00 -4.00
CA LEU A 298 -8.05 -26.68 -2.74
C LEU A 298 -7.36 -25.53 -1.98
N ARG A 299 -6.02 -25.47 -2.02
CA ARG A 299 -5.27 -24.33 -1.44
C ARG A 299 -5.54 -23.02 -2.18
N ASN A 300 -5.62 -23.05 -3.51
CA ASN A 300 -5.95 -21.87 -4.30
C ASN A 300 -7.39 -21.40 -4.04
N GLU A 301 -8.33 -22.34 -3.93
CA GLU A 301 -9.74 -22.06 -3.60
C GLU A 301 -9.86 -21.45 -2.20
N LYS A 302 -9.19 -22.05 -1.20
CA LYS A 302 -9.10 -21.48 0.14
C LYS A 302 -8.46 -20.10 0.14
N GLN A 303 -7.44 -19.88 -0.69
CA GLN A 303 -6.77 -18.58 -0.79
C GLN A 303 -7.68 -17.53 -1.44
N ALA A 304 -8.52 -17.91 -2.40
CA ALA A 304 -9.52 -17.04 -2.99
C ALA A 304 -10.60 -16.64 -1.95
N LEU A 305 -11.14 -17.60 -1.21
CA LEU A 305 -12.12 -17.32 -0.13
C LEU A 305 -11.53 -16.42 0.96
N ARG A 306 -10.27 -16.66 1.37
CA ARG A 306 -9.57 -15.77 2.30
C ARG A 306 -9.38 -14.35 1.77
N ALA A 307 -9.14 -14.21 0.47
CA ALA A 307 -9.00 -12.90 -0.15
C ALA A 307 -10.35 -12.16 -0.18
N GLU A 308 -11.45 -12.87 -0.41
CA GLU A 308 -12.80 -12.33 -0.37
C GLU A 308 -13.19 -11.91 1.06
N GLU A 309 -12.97 -12.77 2.05
CA GLU A 309 -13.17 -12.44 3.47
C GLU A 309 -12.36 -11.20 3.89
N ALA A 310 -11.08 -11.13 3.49
CA ALA A 310 -10.23 -9.98 3.78
C ALA A 310 -10.74 -8.68 3.11
N SER A 311 -11.21 -8.76 1.86
CA SER A 311 -11.79 -7.62 1.13
C SER A 311 -13.02 -7.09 1.85
N HIS A 312 -13.86 -7.99 2.31
CA HIS A 312 -15.07 -7.67 3.04
C HIS A 312 -14.80 -7.10 4.44
N GLN A 313 -13.83 -7.64 5.17
CA GLN A 313 -13.37 -7.06 6.43
C GLN A 313 -12.80 -5.64 6.23
N ASP A 314 -12.04 -5.40 5.16
CA ASP A 314 -11.53 -4.06 4.84
C ASP A 314 -12.67 -3.08 4.51
N LEU A 315 -13.69 -3.51 3.77
CA LEU A 315 -14.89 -2.68 3.53
C LEU A 315 -15.63 -2.35 4.83
N LYS A 316 -15.78 -3.33 5.74
CA LYS A 316 -16.39 -3.11 7.06
C LYS A 316 -15.61 -2.06 7.87
N LEU A 317 -14.28 -2.18 7.90
CA LEU A 317 -13.41 -1.20 8.57
C LEU A 317 -13.56 0.20 7.97
N ARG A 318 -13.60 0.33 6.64
CA ARG A 318 -13.78 1.64 5.98
C ARG A 318 -15.13 2.27 6.29
N ILE A 319 -16.19 1.46 6.40
CA ILE A 319 -17.51 1.94 6.81
C ILE A 319 -17.47 2.42 8.26
N ASP A 320 -16.88 1.65 9.17
CA ASP A 320 -16.75 2.06 10.58
C ASP A 320 -15.89 3.33 10.75
N GLU A 321 -14.82 3.47 9.95
CA GLU A 321 -14.01 4.69 9.89
C GLU A 321 -14.84 5.88 9.39
N MET A 322 -15.62 5.70 8.32
CA MET A 322 -16.52 6.73 7.81
C MET A 322 -17.59 7.11 8.84
N MET A 323 -18.17 6.13 9.54
CA MET A 323 -19.17 6.37 10.60
C MET A 323 -18.59 7.20 11.73
N THR A 324 -17.45 6.76 12.26
CA THR A 324 -16.73 7.48 13.32
C THR A 324 -16.42 8.91 12.88
N PHE A 325 -16.07 9.10 11.60
CA PHE A 325 -15.83 10.42 11.04
C PHE A 325 -17.10 11.27 10.93
N LEU A 326 -18.20 10.73 10.38
CA LEU A 326 -19.49 11.42 10.25
C LEU A 326 -20.11 11.75 11.62
N ASP A 327 -19.81 10.99 12.66
CA ASP A 327 -20.23 11.30 14.04
C ASP A 327 -19.36 12.37 14.70
N CYS A 328 -18.10 12.48 14.31
CA CYS A 328 -17.23 13.59 14.74
C CYS A 328 -17.61 14.93 14.09
N LEU A 329 -18.32 14.92 12.96
CA LEU A 329 -18.81 16.14 12.33
C LEU A 329 -19.96 16.75 13.15
N SER A 330 -19.72 17.90 13.76
CA SER A 330 -20.72 18.62 14.55
C SER A 330 -21.71 19.43 13.70
N SER A 331 -21.37 19.71 12.44
CA SER A 331 -22.21 20.47 11.50
C SER A 331 -21.86 20.15 10.04
N GLU A 332 -22.73 20.58 9.12
CA GLU A 332 -22.45 20.59 7.69
C GLU A 332 -21.14 21.35 7.37
N LEU A 333 -20.43 20.86 6.36
CA LEU A 333 -19.21 21.49 5.87
C LEU A 333 -19.56 22.71 5.02
N ASN A 334 -18.92 23.84 5.32
CA ASN A 334 -19.04 25.08 4.56
C ASN A 334 -17.84 25.33 3.65
N GLU A 335 -16.70 24.72 3.96
CA GLU A 335 -15.45 24.87 3.22
C GLU A 335 -14.89 23.52 2.82
N TYR A 336 -14.17 23.51 1.72
CA TYR A 336 -13.53 22.31 1.19
C TYR A 336 -12.26 21.99 1.98
N ASP A 337 -12.14 20.74 2.43
CA ASP A 337 -10.95 20.22 3.08
C ASP A 337 -10.36 19.04 2.28
N GLU A 338 -9.06 19.13 1.99
CA GLU A 338 -8.33 18.06 1.32
C GLU A 338 -8.25 16.77 2.16
N GLN A 339 -8.15 16.88 3.48
CA GLN A 339 -8.07 15.71 4.38
C GLN A 339 -9.38 14.94 4.37
N TYR A 340 -10.52 15.62 4.39
CA TYR A 340 -11.84 14.98 4.34
C TYR A 340 -12.04 14.29 2.99
N THR A 341 -11.68 14.96 1.90
CA THR A 341 -11.71 14.39 0.55
C THR A 341 -10.89 13.10 0.47
N ARG A 342 -9.66 13.09 1.00
CA ARG A 342 -8.79 11.89 0.98
C ARG A 342 -9.30 10.76 1.87
N THR A 343 -10.00 11.09 2.94
CA THR A 343 -10.48 10.10 3.90
C THR A 343 -11.76 9.44 3.42
N LEU A 344 -12.69 10.22 2.85
CA LEU A 344 -14.03 9.75 2.53
C LEU A 344 -14.21 9.35 1.06
N ILE A 345 -13.64 10.11 0.13
CA ILE A 345 -13.94 9.97 -1.29
C ILE A 345 -12.92 9.02 -1.94
N ASP A 346 -13.42 8.10 -2.75
CA ASP A 346 -12.59 7.23 -3.58
C ASP A 346 -12.49 7.77 -5.01
N LYS A 347 -13.64 8.07 -5.62
CA LYS A 347 -13.73 8.43 -7.04
C LYS A 347 -14.83 9.44 -7.32
N ILE A 348 -14.58 10.34 -8.26
CA ILE A 348 -15.54 11.32 -8.76
C ILE A 348 -15.61 11.16 -10.27
N THR A 349 -16.74 10.70 -10.79
CA THR A 349 -16.97 10.53 -12.22
C THR A 349 -17.70 11.76 -12.77
N VAL A 350 -17.08 12.42 -13.75
CA VAL A 350 -17.62 13.62 -14.39
C VAL A 350 -18.42 13.23 -15.63
N TYR A 351 -19.73 13.55 -15.61
CA TYR A 351 -20.63 13.47 -16.74
C TYR A 351 -20.81 14.85 -17.40
N ASP A 352 -21.58 14.90 -18.49
CA ASP A 352 -21.83 16.13 -19.24
C ASP A 352 -22.79 17.09 -18.54
N ASP A 353 -23.69 16.57 -17.72
CA ASP A 353 -24.68 17.28 -16.91
C ASP A 353 -24.38 17.14 -15.41
N HIS A 354 -24.18 15.94 -14.89
CA HIS A 354 -24.03 15.69 -13.44
C HIS A 354 -22.62 15.20 -13.02
N PHE A 355 -22.46 14.89 -11.74
CA PHE A 355 -21.29 14.20 -11.17
C PHE A 355 -21.76 13.00 -10.35
N ILE A 356 -20.99 11.92 -10.37
CA ILE A 356 -21.17 10.80 -9.43
C ILE A 356 -19.97 10.77 -8.49
N VAL A 357 -20.22 10.84 -7.20
CA VAL A 357 -19.20 10.76 -6.14
C VAL A 357 -19.32 9.42 -5.46
N GLU A 358 -18.28 8.61 -5.59
CA GLU A 358 -18.13 7.29 -4.97
C GLU A 358 -17.28 7.45 -3.69
N PHE A 359 -17.84 7.06 -2.55
CA PHE A 359 -17.17 7.02 -1.26
C PHE A 359 -16.39 5.71 -1.10
N LYS A 360 -15.36 5.72 -0.26
CA LYS A 360 -14.58 4.51 0.07
C LYS A 360 -15.39 3.42 0.77
N SER A 361 -16.54 3.79 1.32
CA SER A 361 -17.56 2.90 1.88
C SER A 361 -18.42 2.20 0.82
N GLY A 362 -18.31 2.58 -0.45
CA GLY A 362 -19.13 2.07 -1.55
C GLY A 362 -20.42 2.86 -1.82
N ILE A 363 -20.70 3.94 -1.07
CA ILE A 363 -21.84 4.81 -1.34
C ILE A 363 -21.59 5.60 -2.63
N GLU A 364 -22.58 5.66 -3.50
CA GLU A 364 -22.58 6.52 -4.67
C GLU A 364 -23.62 7.64 -4.50
N ILE A 365 -23.19 8.88 -4.66
CA ILE A 365 -24.08 10.05 -4.62
C ILE A 365 -24.01 10.77 -5.96
N GLN A 366 -25.18 10.96 -6.57
CA GLN A 366 -25.32 11.76 -7.79
C GLN A 366 -25.58 13.22 -7.41
N ILE A 367 -24.71 14.12 -7.89
CA ILE A 367 -24.85 15.57 -7.74
C ILE A 367 -25.14 16.17 -9.10
N ASP A 368 -26.37 16.64 -9.28
CA ASP A 368 -26.77 17.42 -10.44
C ASP A 368 -26.16 18.83 -10.38
N GLN A 369 -26.05 19.45 -11.56
CA GLN A 369 -25.26 20.66 -11.79
C GLN A 369 -25.74 21.90 -11.02
#